data_AF-A0A075LNL4-F1
#
_entry.id   AF-A0A075LNL4-F1
#
_cell.length_a   1.000
_cell.length_b   1.000
_cell.length_c   1.000
_cell.angle_alpha   90.00
_cell.angle_beta   90.00
_cell.angle_gamma   90.00
#
_symmetry.space_group_name_H-M   'P 1'
#
loop_
_entity.id
_entity.type
_entity.pdbx_description
1 polymer ?
#
loop_
_entity_poly.entity_id
_entity_poly.type
_entity_poly.pdbx_seq_one_letter_code
_entity_poly.pdbx_strand_id
1 'polypeptide(L)' 'MSQEKIIIEGSLEGVRFYKELDIVIGPEAETPERAIIRFYGSEAENFEKLAREQGWRNCYWTYADNQALLQQAN' A
#
# COMPACT_ATOMS: atom_id res chain seq x y z
N MET A 1 -4.44 8.14 16.33
CA MET A 1 -4.66 7.11 15.30
C MET A 1 -5.40 7.78 14.16
N SER A 2 -5.00 7.55 12.92
CA SER A 2 -5.73 8.00 11.72
C SER A 2 -6.09 6.79 10.86
N GLN A 3 -7.22 6.89 10.16
CA GLN A 3 -7.62 5.88 9.19
C GLN A 3 -7.37 6.46 7.80
N GLU A 4 -6.62 5.73 6.98
CA GLU A 4 -6.22 6.16 5.64
C GLU A 4 -6.62 5.09 4.62
N LYS A 5 -7.05 5.52 3.43
CA LYS A 5 -7.28 4.62 2.30
C LYS A 5 -6.06 4.62 1.39
N ILE A 6 -5.45 3.46 1.20
CA ILE A 6 -4.27 3.24 0.37
C ILE A 6 -4.64 2.37 -0.82
N ILE A 7 -4.05 2.67 -1.96
CA ILE A 7 -4.10 1.87 -3.18
C ILE A 7 -2.74 1.19 -3.34
N ILE A 8 -2.74 -0.10 -3.68
CA ILE A 8 -1.57 -0.84 -4.14
C ILE A 8 -1.82 -1.32 -5.57
N GLU A 9 -0.90 -0.97 -6.46
CA GLU A 9 -0.91 -1.40 -7.86
C GLU A 9 0.36 -2.17 -8.15
N GLY A 10 0.29 -3.15 -9.04
CA GLY A 10 1.44 -3.96 -9.42
C GLY A 10 1.06 -5.12 -10.33
N SER A 11 1.91 -6.14 -10.37
CA SER A 11 1.60 -7.41 -11.03
C SER A 11 1.95 -8.62 -10.17
N LEU A 12 1.17 -9.70 -10.31
CA LEU A 12 1.39 -11.01 -9.71
C LEU A 12 1.31 -12.04 -10.85
N GLU A 13 2.36 -12.85 -11.01
CA GLU A 13 2.44 -13.86 -12.09
C GLU A 13 2.17 -13.29 -13.50
N GLY A 14 2.57 -12.03 -13.73
CA GLY A 14 2.37 -11.33 -15.01
C GLY A 14 0.99 -10.68 -15.18
N VAL A 15 0.05 -10.90 -14.26
CA VAL A 15 -1.27 -10.28 -14.27
C VAL A 15 -1.24 -9.02 -13.42
N ARG A 16 -1.73 -7.89 -13.97
CA ARG A 16 -1.84 -6.63 -13.22
C ARG A 16 -2.91 -6.75 -12.14
N PHE A 17 -2.67 -6.14 -10.99
CA PHE A 17 -3.65 -6.04 -9.92
C PHE A 17 -3.75 -4.60 -9.40
N TYR A 18 -4.89 -4.34 -8.79
CA TYR A 18 -5.24 -3.12 -8.07
C TYR A 18 -5.93 -3.52 -6.77
N LYS A 19 -5.49 -3.00 -5.64
CA LYS A 19 -6.06 -3.28 -4.32
C LYS A 19 -6.26 -1.99 -3.54
N GLU A 20 -7.44 -1.82 -2.97
CA GLU A 20 -7.71 -0.78 -1.99
C GLU A 20 -7.67 -1.36 -0.57
N LEU A 21 -7.04 -0.61 0.32
CA LEU A 21 -6.82 -1.00 1.71
C LEU A 21 -7.22 0.16 2.60
N ASP A 22 -8.07 -0.11 3.57
CA ASP A 22 -8.30 0.82 4.68
C ASP A 22 -7.33 0.43 5.81
N ILE A 23 -6.26 1.22 5.96
CA ILE A 23 -5.26 1.01 7.01
C ILE A 23 -5.53 1.92 8.20
N VAL A 24 -5.23 1.41 9.39
CA VAL A 24 -5.18 2.23 10.60
C VAL A 24 -3.72 2.55 10.86
N ILE A 25 -3.38 3.82 11.00
CA ILE A 25 -2.06 4.29 11.43
C ILE A 25 -2.11 4.56 12.93
N GLY A 26 -1.27 3.86 13.67
CA GLY A 26 -1.11 3.92 15.11
C GLY A 26 -0.57 5.27 15.59
N PRO A 27 -0.54 5.49 16.92
CA PRO A 27 -0.02 6.72 17.50
C PRO A 27 1.51 6.87 17.34
N GLU A 28 1.99 8.11 17.48
CA GLU A 28 3.39 8.49 17.76
C GLU A 28 4.48 7.86 16.88
N ALA A 29 4.36 8.05 15.55
CA ALA A 29 5.40 7.76 14.54
C ALA A 29 5.31 6.43 13.78
N GLU A 30 4.16 5.75 13.80
CA GLU A 30 3.91 4.73 12.79
C GLU A 30 3.81 5.35 11.39
N THR A 31 4.58 4.84 10.44
CA THR A 31 4.50 5.26 9.05
C THR A 31 3.39 4.49 8.33
N PRO A 32 2.78 5.08 7.27
CA PRO A 32 1.80 4.38 6.44
C PRO A 32 2.33 3.04 5.92
N GLU A 33 3.59 3.00 5.52
CA GLU A 33 4.24 1.76 5.07
C GLU A 33 4.25 0.68 6.15
N ARG A 34 4.54 1.03 7.41
CA ARG A 34 4.50 0.06 8.52
C ARG A 34 3.08 -0.39 8.82
N ALA A 35 2.09 0.50 8.69
CA ALA A 35 0.69 0.13 8.80
C ALA A 35 0.24 -0.82 7.67
N ILE A 36 0.72 -0.65 6.43
CA ILE A 36 0.50 -1.60 5.31
C ILE A 36 1.10 -2.96 5.64
N ILE A 37 2.37 -3.01 6.08
CA ILE A 37 3.04 -4.27 6.44
C ILE A 37 2.27 -5.01 7.55
N ARG A 38 1.85 -4.28 8.58
CA ARG A 38 1.02 -4.83 9.66
C ARG A 38 -0.32 -5.33 9.16
N PHE A 39 -0.97 -4.62 8.23
CA PHE A 39 -2.24 -5.06 7.64
C PHE A 39 -2.12 -6.47 7.04
N TYR A 40 -1.00 -6.77 6.39
CA TYR A 40 -0.72 -8.10 5.83
C TYR A 40 -0.18 -9.11 6.85
N GLY A 41 -0.04 -8.73 8.13
CA GLY A 41 0.52 -9.58 9.17
C GLY A 41 1.98 -10.00 8.91
N SER A 42 2.72 -9.19 8.16
CA SER A 42 4.11 -9.49 7.75
C SER A 42 5.12 -8.89 8.74
N GLU A 43 6.29 -9.52 8.84
CA GLU A 43 7.45 -9.00 9.56
C GLU A 43 8.42 -8.22 8.67
N ALA A 44 8.03 -7.94 7.41
CA ALA A 44 8.85 -7.20 6.47
C ALA A 44 9.34 -5.86 7.05
N GLU A 45 10.58 -5.49 6.77
CA GLU A 45 11.13 -4.22 7.24
C GLU A 45 10.62 -3.03 6.42
N ASN A 46 10.25 -3.27 5.16
CA ASN A 46 9.80 -2.26 4.23
C ASN A 46 8.84 -2.84 3.17
N PHE A 47 8.21 -1.96 2.39
CA PHE A 47 7.25 -2.35 1.35
C PHE A 47 7.87 -3.25 0.28
N GLU A 48 9.13 -3.06 -0.07
CA GLU A 48 9.81 -3.89 -1.07
C GLU A 48 9.93 -5.35 -0.62
N LYS A 49 10.27 -5.59 0.66
CA LYS A 49 10.29 -6.94 1.23
C LYS A 49 8.90 -7.56 1.27
N LEU A 50 7.88 -6.80 1.69
CA LEU A 50 6.49 -7.24 1.63
C LEU A 50 6.09 -7.64 0.20
N ALA A 51 6.41 -6.81 -0.80
CA ALA A 51 6.11 -7.10 -2.19
C ALA A 51 6.75 -8.42 -2.65
N ARG A 52 8.00 -8.70 -2.24
CA ARG A 52 8.67 -9.97 -2.55
C ARG A 52 7.99 -11.17 -1.89
N GLU A 53 7.59 -11.05 -0.63
CA GLU A 53 6.85 -12.10 0.10
C GLU A 53 5.51 -12.42 -0.56
N GLN A 54 4.81 -11.39 -1.06
CA GLN A 54 3.53 -11.53 -1.73
C GLN A 54 3.65 -11.92 -3.22
N GLY A 55 4.87 -12.07 -3.75
CA GLY A 55 5.12 -12.35 -5.17
C GLY A 55 4.82 -11.18 -6.12
N TRP A 56 4.64 -9.97 -5.60
CA TRP A 56 4.32 -8.79 -6.39
C TRP A 56 5.55 -8.25 -7.13
N ARG A 57 5.31 -7.70 -8.32
CA ARG A 57 6.32 -7.09 -9.19
C ARG A 57 5.83 -5.73 -9.67
N ASN A 58 6.79 -4.84 -9.97
CA ASN A 58 6.52 -3.48 -10.45
C ASN A 58 5.45 -2.75 -9.63
N CYS A 59 5.45 -2.97 -8.32
CA CYS A 59 4.38 -2.50 -7.46
C CYS A 59 4.76 -1.24 -6.70
N TYR A 60 3.77 -0.40 -6.47
CA TYR A 60 3.87 0.79 -5.64
C TYR A 60 2.56 0.97 -4.86
N TRP A 61 2.61 1.79 -3.82
CA TRP A 61 1.43 2.18 -3.06
C TRP A 61 1.26 3.71 -3.09
N THR A 62 0.02 4.17 -3.01
CA THR A 62 -0.32 5.61 -2.96
C THR A 62 -1.56 5.82 -2.10
N TYR A 63 -1.75 7.03 -1.58
CA TYR A 63 -3.01 7.42 -0.93
C TYR A 63 -4.13 7.52 -1.97
N ALA A 64 -5.32 7.02 -1.64
CA ALA A 64 -6.48 7.08 -2.53
C ALA A 64 -6.91 8.53 -2.83
N ASP A 65 -6.80 9.42 -1.84
CA ASP A 65 -7.12 10.85 -2.01
C ASP A 65 -6.20 11.53 -3.03
N ASN A 66 -4.95 11.05 -3.15
CA ASN A 66 -4.00 11.56 -4.13
C ASN A 66 -4.32 11.07 -5.56
N GLN A 67 -4.99 9.93 -5.71
CA GLN A 67 -5.50 9.48 -7.01
C GLN A 67 -6.69 10.32 -7.49
N ALA A 68 -7.56 10.79 -6.60
CA ALA A 68 -8.65 11.69 -6.98
C ALA A 68 -8.12 13.02 -7.57
N LEU A 69 -7.01 13.54 -7.04
CA LEU A 69 -6.34 14.73 -7.56
C LEU A 69 -5.64 14.47 -8.92
N LEU A 70 -5.09 13.27 -9.12
CA LEU A 70 -4.48 12.88 -10.41
C LEU A 70 -5.53 12.64 -11.52
N GLN A 71 -6.72 12.15 -11.18
CA GLN A 71 -7.80 11.93 -12.14
C GLN A 71 -8.49 13.24 -12.60
N GLN A 72 -8.48 14.30 -11.78
CA GLN A 72 -9.03 15.61 -12.15
C GLN A 72 -8.07 16.46 -13.01
N ALA A 73 -6.82 16.02 -13.15
CA ALA A 73 -5.79 16.72 -13.93
C ALA A 73 -5.70 16.27 -15.40
N ASN A 74 -6.62 15.40 -15.87
CA ASN A 74 -6.70 14.91 -17.25
C ASN A 74 -8.01 15.32 -17.93
#